data_AF-A0A7Y1ZHY9-F1
#
_entry.id   AF-A0A7Y1ZHY9-F1
#
_cell.length_a   1.000
_cell.length_b   1.000
_cell.length_c   1.000
_cell.angle_alpha   90.00
_cell.angle_beta   90.00
_cell.angle_gamma   90.00
#
_symmetry.space_group_name_H-M   'P 1'
#
loop_
_entity.id
_entity.type
_entity.pdbx_description
1 polymer ?
#
loop_
_entity_poly.entity_id
_entity_poly.type
_entity_poly.pdbx_seq_one_letter_code
_entity_poly.pdbx_strand_id
1 'polypeptide(L)'
;AWEGLCRYFEAEDVFAVPEADWGLELLRDPIRLELCDNVSLTYDEVAQVNYDVTLRSDIEHHNFGTVAPDTALGWAEGPVTRLFTAQDMGGRCALAQIVRLEDGTLYPARPLKLFMITTNATIAESDCLFYAVGDDGTAIGSV
;
A
#
# COMPACT_ATOMS: atom_id res chain seq x y z
N ALA A 1 -19.25 16.66 4.02
CA ALA A 1 -19.83 15.93 5.17
C ALA A 1 -21.27 16.36 5.50
N TRP A 2 -21.62 17.66 5.46
CA TRP A 2 -22.95 18.18 5.82
C TRP A 2 -24.14 17.51 5.11
N GLU A 3 -24.15 17.44 3.77
CA GLU A 3 -25.27 16.85 3.02
C GLU A 3 -25.53 15.37 3.34
N GLY A 4 -24.47 14.61 3.60
CA GLY A 4 -24.59 13.21 4.02
C GLY A 4 -25.23 13.07 5.40
N LEU A 5 -24.88 13.98 6.33
CA LEU A 5 -25.48 14.03 7.66
C LEU A 5 -26.95 14.45 7.59
N CYS A 6 -27.29 15.50 6.84
CA CYS A 6 -28.69 15.90 6.64
C CYS A 6 -29.51 14.74 6.06
N ARG A 7 -29.03 14.10 5.00
CA ARG A 7 -29.71 12.96 4.37
C ARG A 7 -29.92 11.79 5.33
N TYR A 8 -28.96 11.52 6.22
CA TYR A 8 -29.08 10.48 7.24
C TYR A 8 -30.11 10.83 8.32
N PHE A 9 -30.10 12.07 8.82
CA PHE A 9 -31.06 12.53 9.84
C PHE A 9 -32.49 12.72 9.30
N GLU A 10 -32.62 12.99 8.00
CA GLU A 10 -33.91 13.22 7.33
C GLU A 10 -34.47 11.93 6.68
N ALA A 11 -33.75 10.82 6.73
CA ALA A 11 -34.24 9.54 6.21
C ALA A 11 -35.42 9.02 7.05
N GLU A 12 -36.54 8.72 6.40
CA GLU A 12 -37.71 8.11 7.07
C GLU A 12 -37.39 6.73 7.65
N ASP A 13 -36.54 5.96 6.96
CA ASP A 13 -36.02 4.67 7.42
C ASP A 13 -34.53 4.58 7.09
N VAL A 14 -33.69 4.71 8.12
CA VAL A 14 -32.22 4.62 8.00
C VAL A 14 -31.73 3.20 7.72
N PHE A 15 -32.58 2.18 7.86
CA PHE A 15 -32.26 0.78 7.55
C PHE A 15 -32.76 0.36 6.16
N ALA A 16 -33.57 1.18 5.50
CA ALA A 16 -33.94 0.94 4.11
C ALA A 16 -32.66 1.02 3.26
N VAL A 17 -32.27 -0.10 2.65
CA VAL A 17 -31.15 -0.15 1.71
C VAL A 17 -31.69 0.33 0.37
N PRO A 18 -31.35 1.55 -0.08
CA PRO A 18 -31.73 2.00 -1.42
C PRO A 18 -31.00 1.11 -2.44
N GLU A 19 -31.67 0.73 -3.52
CA GLU A 19 -30.99 0.24 -4.73
C GLU A 19 -30.18 1.40 -5.31
N ALA A 20 -28.93 1.52 -4.87
CA ALA A 20 -27.97 2.45 -5.43
C ALA A 20 -26.70 1.67 -5.77
N ASP A 21 -26.21 1.87 -6.99
CA ASP A 21 -24.80 1.61 -7.28
C ASP A 21 -24.00 2.72 -6.59
N TRP A 22 -23.52 2.43 -5.39
CA TRP A 22 -22.77 3.38 -4.59
C TRP A 22 -21.38 3.68 -5.18
N GLY A 23 -20.98 3.01 -6.27
CA GLY A 23 -19.62 3.10 -6.81
C GLY A 23 -18.57 2.71 -5.77
N LEU A 24 -18.95 1.90 -4.78
CA LEU A 24 -18.08 1.48 -3.70
C LEU A 24 -17.12 0.40 -4.21
N GLU A 25 -15.84 0.68 -4.07
CA GLU A 25 -14.81 -0.31 -4.30
C GLU A 25 -14.55 -1.11 -3.02
N LEU A 26 -14.60 -2.44 -3.14
CA LEU A 26 -14.24 -3.36 -2.06
C LEU A 26 -12.86 -3.94 -2.31
N LEU A 27 -11.89 -3.57 -1.46
CA LEU A 27 -10.54 -4.15 -1.44
C LEU A 27 -10.52 -5.36 -0.50
N ARG A 28 -10.24 -6.55 -1.03
CA ARG A 28 -10.32 -7.82 -0.28
C ARG A 28 -8.95 -8.27 0.22
N ASP A 29 -8.91 -8.64 1.49
CA ASP A 29 -7.74 -9.22 2.18
C ASP A 29 -6.42 -8.47 1.88
N PRO A 30 -6.36 -7.15 2.16
CA PRO A 30 -5.19 -6.36 1.85
C PRO A 30 -3.98 -6.80 2.66
N ILE A 31 -2.83 -6.88 1.99
CA ILE A 31 -1.57 -7.28 2.60
C ILE A 31 -0.78 -6.02 2.98
N ARG A 32 -0.24 -6.00 4.20
CA ARG A 32 0.66 -4.96 4.67
C ARG A 32 2.07 -5.25 4.18
N LEU A 33 2.72 -4.25 3.57
CA LEU A 33 4.17 -4.26 3.35
C LEU A 33 4.81 -3.49 4.49
N GLU A 34 5.66 -4.15 5.26
CA GLU A 34 6.29 -3.61 6.46
C GLU A 34 7.81 -3.67 6.32
N LEU A 35 8.52 -2.80 7.02
CA LEU A 35 9.97 -2.92 7.17
C LEU A 35 10.31 -4.06 8.13
N CYS A 36 11.42 -4.74 7.89
CA CYS A 36 12.01 -5.62 8.88
C CYS A 36 12.64 -4.80 10.03
N ASP A 37 12.84 -5.44 11.18
CA ASP A 37 13.47 -4.81 12.34
C ASP A 37 14.84 -4.22 11.99
N ASN A 38 15.11 -3.00 12.48
CA ASN A 38 16.36 -2.25 12.29
C ASN A 38 16.66 -1.86 10.84
N VAL A 39 15.67 -1.86 9.95
CA VAL A 39 15.78 -1.28 8.61
C VAL A 39 15.42 0.20 8.70
N SER A 40 16.34 1.06 8.27
CA SER A 40 16.16 2.52 8.28
C SER A 40 15.47 3.01 7.00
N LEU A 41 14.56 3.97 7.15
CA LEU A 41 13.78 4.53 6.05
C LEU A 41 13.88 6.06 5.99
N THR A 42 13.98 6.59 4.76
CA THR A 42 13.74 8.01 4.49
C THR A 42 12.89 8.21 3.23
N TYR A 43 12.44 9.44 3.02
CA TYR A 43 11.75 9.86 1.79
C TYR A 43 12.56 10.96 1.10
N ASP A 44 12.82 10.80 -0.20
CA ASP A 44 13.57 11.78 -1.01
C ASP A 44 13.32 11.58 -2.51
N GLU A 45 13.81 12.49 -3.35
CA GLU A 45 13.78 12.38 -4.82
C GLU A 45 14.93 11.54 -5.39
N VAL A 46 15.91 11.18 -4.55
CA VAL A 46 17.09 10.38 -4.93
C VAL A 46 17.46 9.40 -3.81
N ALA A 47 18.15 8.31 -4.15
CA ALA A 47 18.65 7.35 -3.16
C ALA A 47 19.55 8.01 -2.11
N GLN A 48 19.32 7.73 -0.83
CA GLN A 48 20.11 8.25 0.29
C GLN A 48 21.05 7.18 0.86
N VAL A 49 22.35 7.49 0.90
CA VAL A 49 23.41 6.52 1.29
C VAL A 49 23.36 6.10 2.77
N ASN A 50 22.72 6.90 3.63
CA ASN A 50 22.66 6.65 5.07
C ASN A 50 21.41 5.87 5.50
N TYR A 51 20.58 5.42 4.54
CA TYR A 51 19.35 4.69 4.81
C TYR A 51 19.31 3.40 4.00
N ASP A 52 18.74 2.35 4.58
CA ASP A 52 18.58 1.06 3.92
C ASP A 52 17.52 1.13 2.80
N VAL A 53 16.48 1.95 3.02
CA VAL A 53 15.40 2.21 2.08
C VAL A 53 15.19 3.72 1.93
N THR A 54 15.07 4.18 0.69
CA THR A 54 14.59 5.54 0.37
C THR A 54 13.34 5.41 -0.49
N LEU A 55 12.17 5.76 0.04
CA LEU A 55 10.96 5.86 -0.79
C LEU A 55 10.90 7.24 -1.46
N ARG A 56 10.19 7.34 -2.58
CA ARG A 56 10.01 8.65 -3.22
C ARG A 56 9.23 9.61 -2.31
N SER A 57 9.56 10.90 -2.32
CA SER A 57 8.81 11.90 -1.53
C SER A 57 7.36 12.05 -1.99
N ASP A 58 7.04 11.61 -3.21
CA ASP A 58 5.71 11.71 -3.83
C ASP A 58 4.94 10.36 -3.86
N ILE A 59 5.55 9.26 -3.39
CA ILE A 59 4.96 8.44 -2.33
C ILE A 59 3.43 8.26 -2.35
N GLU A 60 2.79 9.11 -1.54
CA GLU A 60 1.37 9.06 -1.23
C GLU A 60 0.44 9.31 -2.43
N HIS A 61 0.91 9.84 -3.56
CA HIS A 61 0.08 10.00 -4.76
C HIS A 61 -0.41 8.64 -5.30
N HIS A 62 0.29 7.56 -4.96
CA HIS A 62 -0.09 6.20 -5.30
C HIS A 62 -1.19 5.61 -4.41
N ASN A 63 -1.73 6.37 -3.44
CA ASN A 63 -2.91 5.96 -2.65
C ASN A 63 -4.19 5.79 -3.50
N PHE A 64 -4.19 6.30 -4.73
CA PHE A 64 -5.35 6.32 -5.60
C PHE A 64 -5.06 5.65 -6.93
N GLY A 65 -5.90 4.67 -7.29
CA GLY A 65 -5.80 3.96 -8.56
C GLY A 65 -4.77 2.85 -8.56
N THR A 66 -4.44 2.37 -9.76
CA THR A 66 -3.52 1.26 -9.98
C THR A 66 -2.10 1.77 -10.19
N VAL A 67 -1.15 1.14 -9.50
CA VAL A 67 0.28 1.35 -9.66
C VAL A 67 0.83 0.30 -10.62
N ALA A 68 1.49 0.74 -11.68
CA ALA A 68 2.02 -0.14 -12.71
C ALA A 68 3.35 -0.78 -12.28
N PRO A 69 3.71 -1.97 -12.78
CA PRO A 69 4.95 -2.65 -12.41
C PRO A 69 6.21 -1.84 -12.70
N ASP A 70 6.20 -0.95 -13.69
CA ASP A 70 7.31 -0.08 -14.08
C ASP A 70 7.38 1.23 -13.28
N THR A 71 6.44 1.45 -12.36
CA THR A 71 6.44 2.64 -11.49
C THR A 71 7.47 2.48 -10.38
N ALA A 72 8.51 3.31 -10.40
CA ALA A 72 9.50 3.33 -9.33
C ALA A 72 8.88 3.86 -8.03
N LEU A 73 8.98 3.07 -6.96
CA LEU A 73 8.51 3.44 -5.61
C LEU A 73 9.63 4.08 -4.78
N GLY A 74 10.89 3.79 -5.12
CA GLY A 74 12.05 4.26 -4.39
C GLY A 74 13.28 3.42 -4.68
N TRP A 75 14.22 3.42 -3.74
CA TRP A 75 15.52 2.77 -3.82
C TRP A 75 15.77 1.94 -2.58
N ALA A 76 16.46 0.84 -2.75
CA ALA A 76 16.88 -0.02 -1.66
C ALA A 76 18.07 -0.88 -2.09
N GLU A 77 18.97 -1.18 -1.16
CA GLU A 77 20.11 -2.05 -1.42
C GLU A 77 20.03 -3.37 -0.65
N GLY A 78 20.36 -4.46 -1.33
CA GLY A 78 20.38 -5.80 -0.75
C GLY A 78 19.11 -6.63 -1.01
N PRO A 79 19.02 -7.83 -0.43
CA PRO A 79 17.90 -8.73 -0.66
C PRO A 79 16.59 -8.16 -0.11
N VAL A 80 15.54 -8.14 -0.93
CA VAL A 80 14.17 -7.71 -0.55
C VAL A 80 13.71 -8.34 0.78
N THR A 81 14.01 -9.61 1.01
CA THR A 81 13.62 -10.37 2.21
C THR A 81 14.33 -9.95 3.50
N ARG A 82 15.39 -9.13 3.42
CA ARG A 82 16.02 -8.52 4.59
C ARG A 82 15.44 -7.14 4.92
N LEU A 83 14.86 -6.48 3.92
CA LEU A 83 14.36 -5.12 4.03
C LEU A 83 12.88 -5.10 4.42
N PHE A 84 12.11 -6.03 3.87
CA PHE A 84 10.66 -6.00 3.95
C PHE A 84 10.08 -7.35 4.37
N THR A 85 8.90 -7.29 4.99
CA THR A 85 8.01 -8.43 5.20
C THR A 85 6.63 -8.12 4.67
N ALA A 86 5.95 -9.15 4.19
CA ALA A 86 4.56 -9.09 3.80
C ALA A 86 3.94 -10.48 3.94
N GLN A 87 2.84 -10.57 4.68
CA GLN A 87 2.17 -11.83 4.97
C GLN A 87 0.69 -11.74 4.57
N ASP A 88 0.18 -12.80 3.94
CA ASP A 88 -1.25 -12.93 3.70
C ASP A 88 -2.02 -13.23 5.00
N MET A 89 -3.36 -13.31 4.91
CA MET A 89 -4.22 -13.65 6.05
C MET A 89 -3.92 -15.02 6.68
N GLY A 90 -3.22 -15.91 5.97
CA GLY A 90 -2.78 -17.21 6.46
C GLY A 90 -1.36 -17.20 7.06
N GLY A 91 -0.69 -16.04 7.13
CA GLY A 91 0.69 -15.90 7.61
C GLY A 91 1.75 -16.35 6.59
N ARG A 92 1.38 -16.57 5.32
CA ARG A 92 2.31 -16.97 4.26
C ARG A 92 2.98 -15.75 3.65
N CYS A 93 4.28 -15.86 3.36
CA CYS A 93 5.04 -14.79 2.75
C CYS A 93 4.48 -14.45 1.35
N ALA A 94 4.07 -13.20 1.17
CA ALA A 94 3.55 -12.67 -0.10
C ALA A 94 4.51 -11.66 -0.75
N LEU A 95 5.70 -11.47 -0.19
CA LEU A 95 6.59 -10.37 -0.54
C LEU A 95 6.96 -10.30 -2.03
N ALA A 96 7.26 -11.45 -2.64
CA ALA A 96 7.58 -11.55 -4.07
C ALA A 96 6.40 -11.23 -5.01
N GLN A 97 5.18 -11.17 -4.48
CA GLN A 97 3.98 -10.77 -5.21
C GLN A 97 3.69 -9.27 -5.08
N ILE A 98 4.37 -8.57 -4.17
CA ILE A 98 4.12 -7.15 -3.89
C ILE A 98 5.24 -6.29 -4.46
N VAL A 99 6.50 -6.60 -4.14
CA VAL A 99 7.64 -5.80 -4.58
C VAL A 99 8.76 -6.65 -5.17
N ARG A 100 9.53 -6.01 -6.04
CA ARG A 100 10.77 -6.52 -6.62
C ARG A 100 11.82 -5.41 -6.59
N LEU A 101 13.09 -5.81 -6.47
CA LEU A 101 14.23 -4.91 -6.62
C LEU A 101 14.93 -5.22 -7.95
N GLU A 102 15.13 -4.19 -8.76
CA GLU A 102 15.90 -4.25 -10.00
C GLU A 102 16.89 -3.09 -10.02
N ASP A 103 18.18 -3.41 -10.14
CA ASP A 103 19.28 -2.44 -10.18
C ASP A 103 19.19 -1.36 -9.08
N GLY A 104 18.84 -1.78 -7.86
CA GLY A 104 18.72 -0.90 -6.67
C GLY A 104 17.43 -0.08 -6.60
N THR A 105 16.53 -0.23 -7.57
CA THR A 105 15.24 0.47 -7.61
C THR A 105 14.11 -0.49 -7.20
N LEU A 106 13.23 -0.02 -6.31
CA LEU A 106 12.08 -0.74 -5.79
C LEU A 106 10.87 -0.51 -6.68
N TYR A 107 10.23 -1.59 -7.11
CA TYR A 107 9.06 -1.57 -7.98
C TYR A 107 7.97 -2.51 -7.47
N PRO A 108 6.71 -2.30 -7.87
CA PRO A 108 5.68 -3.32 -7.75
C PRO A 108 6.06 -4.56 -8.56
N ALA A 109 5.82 -5.74 -8.01
CA ALA A 109 6.04 -7.01 -8.72
C ALA A 109 5.00 -7.25 -9.83
N ARG A 110 3.84 -6.59 -9.75
CA ARG A 110 2.69 -6.69 -10.66
C ARG A 110 1.83 -5.42 -10.54
N PRO A 111 0.80 -5.22 -11.38
CA PRO A 111 -0.17 -4.15 -11.14
C PRO A 111 -0.85 -4.36 -9.79
N LEU A 112 -0.89 -3.30 -8.98
CA LEU A 112 -1.45 -3.33 -7.61
C LEU A 112 -2.23 -2.05 -7.34
N LYS A 113 -3.21 -2.12 -6.43
CA LYS A 113 -3.70 -0.93 -5.73
C LYS A 113 -2.98 -0.81 -4.41
N LEU A 114 -2.30 0.32 -4.23
CA LEU A 114 -1.60 0.66 -2.98
C LEU A 114 -2.42 1.72 -2.26
N PHE A 115 -2.51 1.63 -0.93
CA PHE A 115 -3.28 2.59 -0.15
C PHE A 115 -2.79 2.66 1.31
N MET A 116 -3.22 3.73 1.99
CA MET A 116 -2.72 4.12 3.32
C MET A 116 -1.19 4.32 3.35
N ILE A 117 -0.61 4.73 2.22
CA ILE A 117 0.78 5.18 2.12
C ILE A 117 0.95 6.47 2.92
N THR A 118 2.00 6.56 3.71
CA THR A 118 2.39 7.76 4.48
C THR A 118 3.80 8.18 4.12
N THR A 119 4.10 9.48 4.18
CA THR A 119 5.46 10.05 4.12
C THR A 119 6.04 10.35 5.51
N ASN A 120 5.35 9.92 6.58
CA ASN A 120 5.88 9.98 7.93
C ASN A 120 6.71 8.72 8.23
N ALA A 121 8.04 8.86 8.24
CA ALA A 121 8.97 7.76 8.49
C ALA A 121 8.69 7.02 9.80
N THR A 122 8.40 7.73 10.89
CA THR A 122 8.11 7.11 12.19
C THR A 122 6.87 6.21 12.16
N ILE A 123 5.83 6.57 11.39
CA ILE A 123 4.64 5.72 11.22
C ILE A 123 4.99 4.51 10.35
N ALA A 124 5.66 4.74 9.22
CA ALA A 124 6.04 3.70 8.27
C ALA A 124 6.98 2.65 8.88
N GLU A 125 7.89 3.05 9.78
CA GLU A 125 8.82 2.17 10.50
C GLU A 125 8.16 1.35 11.61
N SER A 126 7.05 1.80 12.18
CA SER A 126 6.40 1.14 13.32
C SER A 126 5.12 0.36 12.97
N ASP A 127 4.53 0.62 11.80
CA ASP A 127 3.30 -0.02 11.33
C ASP A 127 3.54 -0.68 9.97
N CYS A 128 3.28 0.02 8.87
CA CYS A 128 3.50 -0.47 7.52
C CYS A 128 3.83 0.67 6.56
N LEU A 129 4.50 0.37 5.46
CA LEU A 129 4.74 1.30 4.36
C LEU A 129 3.43 1.58 3.62
N PHE A 130 2.66 0.53 3.34
CA PHE A 130 1.35 0.59 2.70
C PHE A 130 0.62 -0.75 2.74
N TYR A 131 -0.65 -0.71 2.37
CA TYR A 131 -1.48 -1.87 2.07
C TYR A 131 -1.50 -2.10 0.57
N ALA A 132 -1.57 -3.38 0.16
CA ALA A 132 -1.61 -3.79 -1.23
C ALA A 132 -2.72 -4.82 -1.48
N VAL A 133 -3.42 -4.66 -2.60
CA VAL A 133 -4.31 -5.68 -3.21
C VAL A 133 -4.02 -5.78 -4.70
N GLY A 134 -4.61 -6.77 -5.38
CA GLY A 134 -4.64 -6.82 -6.84
C GLY A 134 -5.23 -5.52 -7.42
N ASP A 135 -4.88 -5.21 -8.66
CA ASP A 135 -5.37 -4.01 -9.36
C ASP A 135 -6.90 -3.98 -9.57
N ASP A 136 -7.54 -5.15 -9.47
CA ASP A 136 -8.99 -5.34 -9.47
C ASP A 136 -9.63 -5.35 -8.06
N GLY A 137 -8.84 -5.07 -7.02
CA GLY A 137 -9.28 -5.08 -5.61
C GLY A 137 -9.35 -6.47 -4.99
N THR A 138 -8.93 -7.53 -5.69
CA THR A 138 -8.91 -8.90 -5.15
C THR A 138 -7.66 -9.19 -4.31
N ALA A 139 -7.73 -10.25 -3.51
CA ALA A 139 -6.62 -10.70 -2.69
C ALA A 139 -5.41 -11.12 -3.56
N ILE A 140 -4.21 -10.77 -3.09
CA ILE A 140 -2.96 -11.21 -3.73
C ILE A 140 -2.70 -12.66 -3.28
N GLY A 141 -2.72 -13.61 -4.21
CA GLY A 141 -2.42 -15.01 -3.91
C GLY A 141 -0.95 -15.19 -3.49
N SER A 142 -0.71 -15.80 -2.32
CA SER A 142 0.63 -16.22 -1.90
C SER A 142 1.09 -17.46 -2.70
N VAL A 143 2.39 -17.56 -3.01
CA VAL A 143 3.01 -18.77 -3.59
C VAL A 143 3.52 -19.68 -2.48
#